data_AF-A0A2R5G0T5-F1
#
_entry.id   AF-A0A2R5G0T5-F1
#
_cell.length_a   1.000
_cell.length_b   1.000
_cell.length_c   1.000
_cell.angle_alpha   90.00
_cell.angle_beta   90.00
_cell.angle_gamma   90.00
#
_symmetry.space_group_name_H-M   'P 1'
#
loop_
_entity.id
_entity.type
_entity.pdbx_description
1 polymer ?
#
loop_
_entity_poly.entity_id
_entity_poly.type
_entity_poly.pdbx_seq_one_letter_code
_entity_poly.pdbx_strand_id
1 'polypeptide(L)'
;MNAPDREESVLLDETTEVKVGYKVDSKIVNSADFIFVKEDHTLGNMMRMYMRIALAKTSKSHRKLLEDATVRFAGYRHPHPLETLIEMKVRTDGSVTALDAIQNATTNLNKEIRLLEERFRDARDQYNESVGMM
;
A
#
# COMPACT_ATOMS: atom_id res chain seq x y z
N MET A 1 -6.15 25.11 -24.60
CA MET A 1 -6.84 24.61 -23.39
C MET A 1 -5.82 24.57 -22.27
N ASN A 2 -6.20 24.84 -21.02
CA ASN A 2 -5.30 24.78 -19.85
C ASN A 2 -5.41 23.44 -19.09
N ALA A 3 -5.85 22.38 -19.77
CA ALA A 3 -5.91 21.05 -19.18
C ALA A 3 -4.52 20.41 -19.30
N PRO A 4 -3.98 19.82 -18.22
CA PRO A 4 -2.75 19.04 -18.31
C PRO A 4 -2.96 17.80 -19.18
N ASP A 5 -1.86 17.28 -19.72
CA ASP A 5 -1.91 16.04 -20.48
C ASP A 5 -2.20 14.85 -19.57
N ARG A 6 -2.98 13.90 -20.08
CA ARG A 6 -3.43 12.73 -19.29
C ARG A 6 -2.26 11.89 -18.79
N GLU A 7 -1.20 11.81 -19.56
CA GLU A 7 -0.03 10.98 -19.26
C GLU A 7 0.76 11.50 -18.05
N GLU A 8 0.71 12.81 -17.78
CA GLU A 8 1.36 13.43 -16.61
C GLU A 8 0.82 12.90 -15.29
N SER A 9 -0.37 12.29 -15.27
CA SER A 9 -0.95 11.70 -14.07
C SER A 9 -0.27 10.40 -13.63
N VAL A 10 0.44 9.73 -14.54
CA VAL A 10 1.03 8.40 -14.32
C VAL A 10 2.53 8.39 -14.58
N LEU A 11 2.98 9.11 -15.62
CA LEU A 11 4.39 9.17 -15.99
C LEU A 11 5.15 10.06 -15.01
N LEU A 12 6.22 9.49 -14.46
CA LEU A 12 7.17 10.20 -13.61
C LEU A 12 8.28 10.78 -14.51
N ASP A 13 8.63 12.04 -14.32
CA ASP A 13 9.86 12.58 -14.92
C ASP A 13 11.06 12.14 -14.08
N GLU A 14 11.77 11.12 -14.54
CA GLU A 14 12.93 10.53 -13.83
C GLU A 14 14.06 11.54 -13.57
N THR A 15 14.08 12.67 -14.28
CA THR A 15 15.11 13.72 -14.15
C THR A 15 14.83 14.65 -12.98
N THR A 16 13.54 14.87 -12.65
CA THR A 16 13.10 15.92 -11.72
C THR A 16 12.30 15.39 -10.54
N GLU A 17 11.62 14.26 -10.69
CA GLU A 17 10.70 13.72 -9.70
C GLU A 17 11.20 12.37 -9.14
N VAL A 18 11.00 12.18 -7.83
CA VAL A 18 11.28 10.90 -7.15
C VAL A 18 9.96 10.24 -6.82
N LYS A 19 9.78 8.97 -7.18
CA LYS A 19 8.53 8.23 -6.98
C LYS A 19 8.08 8.20 -5.52
N VAL A 20 9.03 8.00 -4.60
CA VAL A 20 8.77 7.90 -3.16
C VAL A 20 9.71 8.81 -2.40
N GLY A 21 9.17 9.86 -1.81
CA GLY A 21 9.86 10.68 -0.81
C GLY A 21 9.69 10.07 0.58
N TYR A 22 10.74 10.13 1.40
CA TYR A 22 10.74 9.64 2.78
C TYR A 22 11.24 10.74 3.72
N LYS A 23 10.49 11.00 4.79
CA LYS A 23 10.84 11.99 5.81
C LYS A 23 10.50 11.48 7.20
N VAL A 24 11.50 11.40 8.06
CA VAL A 24 11.29 11.09 9.49
C VAL A 24 10.63 12.29 10.17
N ASP A 25 9.59 12.03 10.95
CA ASP A 25 8.89 13.07 11.74
C ASP A 25 9.72 13.36 13.00
N SER A 26 10.09 14.63 13.20
CA SER A 26 10.85 15.05 14.39
C SER A 26 9.95 15.35 15.60
N LYS A 27 8.63 15.51 15.39
CA LYS A 27 7.68 15.86 16.46
C LYS A 27 7.13 14.63 17.17
N ILE A 28 6.98 13.52 16.44
CA ILE A 28 6.39 12.28 16.95
C ILE A 28 7.42 11.17 16.87
N VAL A 29 7.71 10.54 18.00
CA VAL A 29 8.64 9.39 18.06
C VAL A 29 8.15 8.24 17.20
N ASN A 30 9.09 7.56 16.53
CA ASN A 30 8.86 6.39 15.69
C ASN A 30 7.80 6.62 14.59
N SER A 31 7.79 7.83 14.03
CA SER A 31 6.87 8.23 12.96
C SER A 31 7.63 8.71 11.74
N ALA A 32 7.10 8.40 10.57
CA ALA A 32 7.63 8.91 9.31
C ALA A 32 6.49 9.21 8.32
N ASP A 33 6.77 10.17 7.45
CA ASP A 33 5.92 10.59 6.35
C ASP A 33 6.53 10.11 5.03
N PHE A 34 5.69 9.54 4.20
CA PHE A 34 6.01 9.05 2.86
C PHE A 34 5.17 9.83 1.86
N ILE A 35 5.80 10.29 0.79
CA ILE A 35 5.15 11.01 -0.30
C ILE A 35 5.28 10.14 -1.54
N PHE A 36 4.17 9.64 -2.07
CA PHE A 36 4.14 8.89 -3.31
C PHE A 36 3.67 9.79 -4.43
N VAL A 37 4.51 9.99 -5.44
CA VAL A 37 4.24 10.84 -6.60
C VAL A 37 3.65 9.99 -7.73
N LYS A 38 2.72 10.56 -8.50
CA LYS A 38 1.95 9.88 -9.56
C LYS A 38 1.20 8.64 -9.04
N GLU A 39 0.60 8.75 -7.87
CA GLU A 39 -0.17 7.68 -7.22
C GLU A 39 -1.46 8.25 -6.64
N ASP A 40 -2.45 7.38 -6.45
CA ASP A 40 -3.80 7.75 -6.01
C ASP A 40 -4.32 6.88 -4.86
N HIS A 41 -5.63 6.95 -4.63
CA HIS A 41 -6.33 6.16 -3.61
C HIS A 41 -6.19 4.65 -3.80
N THR A 42 -5.90 4.16 -5.00
CA THR A 42 -5.72 2.75 -5.30
C THR A 42 -4.56 2.20 -4.50
N LEU A 43 -3.36 2.79 -4.63
CA LEU A 43 -2.19 2.39 -3.85
C LEU A 43 -2.36 2.75 -2.37
N GLY A 44 -2.83 3.97 -2.07
CA GLY A 44 -2.94 4.46 -0.70
C GLY A 44 -3.84 3.59 0.17
N ASN A 45 -5.01 3.18 -0.34
CA ASN A 45 -5.94 2.35 0.41
C ASN A 45 -5.41 0.92 0.60
N MET A 46 -4.80 0.33 -0.43
CA MET A 46 -4.18 -0.99 -0.31
C MET A 46 -3.10 -0.99 0.78
N MET A 47 -2.15 -0.06 0.70
CA MET A 47 -1.06 0.03 1.67
C MET A 47 -1.57 0.26 3.09
N ARG A 48 -2.54 1.17 3.27
CA ARG A 48 -3.18 1.40 4.57
C ARG A 48 -3.77 0.12 5.17
N MET A 49 -4.49 -0.66 4.37
CA MET A 49 -5.10 -1.91 4.84
C MET A 49 -4.05 -2.94 5.21
N TYR A 50 -3.05 -3.15 4.37
CA TYR A 50 -2.01 -4.15 4.60
C TYR A 50 -1.11 -3.81 5.78
N MET A 51 -0.79 -2.54 6.01
CA MET A 51 -0.05 -2.13 7.21
C MET A 51 -0.84 -2.34 8.50
N ARG A 52 -2.18 -2.25 8.42
CA ARG A 52 -3.07 -2.58 9.54
C ARG A 52 -3.23 -4.09 9.74
N ILE A 53 -3.08 -4.89 8.67
CA ILE A 53 -3.29 -6.34 8.66
C ILE A 53 -1.99 -7.14 8.92
N ALA A 54 -0.80 -6.58 8.67
CA ALA A 54 0.50 -7.26 8.72
C ALA A 54 0.90 -7.89 10.08
N LEU A 55 0.00 -7.92 11.05
CA LEU A 55 0.11 -8.59 12.34
C LEU A 55 -0.95 -9.68 12.61
N ALA A 56 -1.70 -10.12 11.60
CA ALA A 56 -2.78 -11.10 11.77
C ALA A 56 -2.33 -12.57 11.79
N LYS A 57 -1.03 -12.90 11.90
CA LYS A 57 -0.54 -14.28 11.74
C LYS A 57 -0.82 -15.22 12.93
N THR A 58 -1.41 -14.74 14.02
CA THR A 58 -1.78 -15.61 15.13
C THR A 58 -3.09 -15.15 15.77
N SER A 59 -4.13 -15.96 15.60
CA SER A 59 -5.35 -15.98 16.42
C SER A 59 -6.53 -15.08 16.05
N LYS A 60 -7.56 -15.74 15.49
CA LYS A 60 -9.00 -15.57 15.79
C LYS A 60 -9.36 -14.49 16.81
N SER A 61 -9.46 -13.23 16.39
CA SER A 61 -10.39 -12.20 16.90
C SER A 61 -9.94 -10.82 16.44
N HIS A 62 -10.78 -10.17 15.64
CA HIS A 62 -10.59 -8.81 15.09
C HIS A 62 -10.30 -7.73 16.16
N ARG A 63 -10.54 -8.03 17.46
CA ARG A 63 -10.34 -7.14 18.60
C ARG A 63 -8.94 -7.20 19.23
N LYS A 64 -8.27 -8.36 19.18
CA LYS A 64 -6.91 -8.55 19.74
C LYS A 64 -5.80 -8.04 18.81
N LEU A 65 -6.11 -7.88 17.52
CA LEU A 65 -5.23 -7.32 16.48
C LEU A 65 -4.74 -5.89 16.77
N LEU A 66 -5.50 -5.11 17.56
CA LEU A 66 -5.18 -3.71 17.86
C LEU A 66 -4.15 -3.56 18.98
N GLU A 67 -3.99 -4.56 19.84
CA GLU A 67 -3.15 -4.48 21.04
C GLU A 67 -1.68 -4.82 20.72
N ASP A 68 -1.44 -5.86 19.91
CA ASP A 68 -0.10 -6.35 19.56
C ASP A 68 0.49 -5.74 18.27
N ALA A 69 -0.18 -4.77 17.64
CA ALA A 69 0.28 -4.23 16.36
C ALA A 69 1.58 -3.40 16.48
N THR A 70 2.65 -3.82 15.79
CA THR A 70 3.89 -3.03 15.65
C THR A 70 3.64 -1.68 14.98
N VAL A 71 2.63 -1.59 14.11
CA VAL A 71 2.15 -0.35 13.50
C VAL A 71 0.97 0.19 14.31
N ARG A 72 1.19 1.32 14.99
CA ARG A 72 0.18 2.00 15.82
C ARG A 72 -0.73 2.92 15.02
N PHE A 73 -0.21 3.51 13.94
CA PHE A 73 -0.97 4.38 13.05
C PHE A 73 -0.50 4.22 11.62
N ALA A 74 -1.44 4.10 10.69
CA ALA A 74 -1.20 4.19 9.26
C ALA A 74 -2.39 4.91 8.64
N GLY A 75 -2.13 6.09 8.06
CA GLY A 75 -3.12 6.91 7.40
C GLY A 75 -2.51 7.54 6.15
N TYR A 76 -3.33 7.74 5.13
CA TYR A 76 -2.92 8.48 3.96
C TYR A 76 -3.96 9.54 3.62
N ARG A 77 -3.52 10.58 2.91
CA ARG A 77 -4.38 11.61 2.33
C ARG A 77 -3.93 11.94 0.92
N HIS A 78 -4.89 12.40 0.13
CA HIS A 78 -4.64 13.01 -1.17
C HIS A 78 -4.85 14.52 -0.99
N PRO A 79 -3.79 15.35 -1.06
CA PRO A 79 -3.87 16.74 -0.65
C PRO A 79 -4.78 17.57 -1.55
N HIS A 80 -4.75 17.31 -2.87
CA HIS A 80 -5.59 18.00 -3.83
C HIS A 80 -5.95 17.08 -5.01
N PRO A 81 -7.22 17.00 -5.46
CA PRO A 81 -7.65 16.11 -6.55
C PRO A 81 -6.97 16.33 -7.92
N LEU A 82 -6.43 17.53 -8.15
CA LEU A 82 -5.70 17.84 -9.40
C LEU A 82 -4.22 17.46 -9.35
N GLU A 83 -3.69 17.12 -8.18
CA GLU A 83 -2.31 16.71 -8.01
C GLU A 83 -2.27 15.20 -7.85
N THR A 84 -1.58 14.50 -8.74
CA THR A 84 -1.41 13.05 -8.61
C THR A 84 -0.31 12.74 -7.61
N LEU A 85 -0.61 12.89 -6.32
CA LEU A 85 0.28 12.49 -5.24
C LEU A 85 -0.51 12.08 -3.99
N ILE A 86 0.05 11.18 -3.19
CA ILE A 86 -0.51 10.80 -1.90
C ILE A 86 0.55 10.95 -0.80
N GLU A 87 0.10 11.41 0.37
CA GLU A 87 0.93 11.51 1.56
C GLU A 87 0.48 10.47 2.57
N MET A 88 1.39 9.64 3.04
CA MET A 88 1.14 8.58 4.00
C MET A 88 1.95 8.80 5.27
N LYS A 89 1.28 8.83 6.42
CA LYS A 89 1.91 8.91 7.73
C LYS A 89 1.81 7.56 8.43
N VAL A 90 2.96 7.07 8.88
CA VAL A 90 3.10 5.77 9.56
C VAL A 90 3.77 5.98 10.91
N ARG A 91 3.21 5.38 11.95
CA ARG A 91 3.77 5.36 13.30
C ARG A 91 3.87 3.93 13.80
N THR A 92 5.03 3.57 14.34
CA THR A 92 5.28 2.26 14.96
C THR A 92 5.43 2.37 16.48
N ASP A 93 5.45 1.23 17.16
CA ASP A 93 5.72 1.12 18.59
C ASP A 93 7.21 1.22 18.96
N GLY A 94 8.10 1.27 17.95
CA GLY A 94 9.56 1.32 18.12
C GLY A 94 10.27 -0.03 18.02
N SER A 95 9.53 -1.14 17.90
CA SER A 95 10.12 -2.47 17.64
C SER A 95 10.68 -2.57 16.21
N VAL A 96 10.06 -1.87 15.26
CA VAL A 96 10.45 -1.79 13.86
C VAL A 96 10.38 -0.34 13.38
N THR A 97 11.19 0.01 12.37
CA THR A 97 11.09 1.33 11.77
C THR A 97 9.85 1.44 10.87
N ALA A 98 9.38 2.65 10.62
CA ALA A 98 8.27 2.88 9.69
C ALA A 98 8.60 2.40 8.26
N LEU A 99 9.87 2.46 7.87
CA LEU A 99 10.35 1.95 6.58
C LEU A 99 10.23 0.43 6.52
N ASP A 100 10.69 -0.28 7.55
CA ASP A 100 10.59 -1.75 7.63
C ASP A 100 9.13 -2.19 7.59
N ALA A 101 8.25 -1.45 8.27
CA ALA A 101 6.81 -1.72 8.26
C ALA A 101 6.21 -1.63 6.85
N ILE A 102 6.59 -0.62 6.06
CA ILE A 102 6.16 -0.49 4.66
C ILE A 102 6.71 -1.63 3.80
N GLN A 103 8.01 -1.93 3.90
CA GLN A 103 8.63 -3.00 3.11
C GLN A 103 8.00 -4.37 3.38
N ASN A 104 7.72 -4.66 4.65
CA ASN A 104 7.04 -5.88 5.07
C ASN A 104 5.60 -5.93 4.53
N ALA A 105 4.86 -4.81 4.59
CA ALA A 105 3.52 -4.73 4.04
C ALA A 105 3.51 -4.97 2.52
N THR A 106 4.41 -4.33 1.77
CA THR A 106 4.56 -4.52 0.32
C THR A 106 4.91 -5.96 -0.04
N THR A 107 5.82 -6.58 0.71
CA THR A 107 6.21 -7.98 0.48
C THR A 107 5.05 -8.94 0.72
N ASN A 108 4.25 -8.72 1.76
CA ASN A 108 3.07 -9.54 2.05
C ASN A 108 1.97 -9.32 1.00
N LEU A 109 1.71 -8.08 0.58
CA LEU A 109 0.78 -7.75 -0.48
C LEU A 109 1.14 -8.47 -1.79
N ASN A 110 2.42 -8.45 -2.19
CA ASN A 110 2.88 -9.13 -3.41
C ASN A 110 2.64 -10.65 -3.32
N LYS A 111 2.90 -11.26 -2.16
CA LYS A 111 2.63 -12.70 -1.94
C LYS A 111 1.14 -13.03 -2.07
N GLU A 112 0.26 -12.19 -1.52
CA GLU A 112 -1.18 -12.41 -1.60
C GLU A 112 -1.73 -12.21 -3.01
N ILE A 113 -1.26 -11.20 -3.74
CA ILE A 113 -1.64 -10.99 -5.14
C ILE A 113 -1.21 -12.18 -6.00
N ARG A 114 0.00 -12.71 -5.82
CA ARG A 114 0.47 -13.90 -6.55
C ARG A 114 -0.38 -15.13 -6.27
N LEU A 115 -0.74 -15.35 -5.01
CA LEU A 115 -1.62 -16.46 -4.62
C LEU A 115 -3.03 -16.29 -5.21
N LEU A 116 -3.56 -15.07 -5.24
CA LEU A 116 -4.85 -14.77 -5.86
C LEU A 116 -4.80 -15.04 -7.37
N GLU A 117 -3.74 -14.61 -8.04
CA GLU A 117 -3.54 -14.82 -9.47
C GLU A 117 -3.48 -16.33 -9.81
N GLU A 118 -2.71 -17.11 -9.06
CA GLU A 118 -2.61 -18.56 -9.22
C GLU A 118 -3.99 -19.23 -9.07
N ARG A 119 -4.70 -18.96 -7.97
CA ARG A 119 -6.03 -19.52 -7.73
C ARG A 119 -7.06 -19.11 -8.78
N PHE A 120 -6.96 -17.87 -9.27
CA PHE A 120 -7.85 -17.39 -10.32
C PHE A 120 -7.59 -18.12 -11.64
N ARG A 121 -6.31 -18.37 -11.99
CA ARG A 121 -5.95 -19.16 -13.17
C ARG A 121 -6.48 -20.59 -13.06
N ASP A 122 -6.29 -21.24 -11.92
CA ASP A 122 -6.81 -22.60 -11.69
C ASP A 122 -8.34 -22.66 -11.83
N ALA A 123 -9.05 -21.71 -11.23
CA ALA A 123 -10.50 -21.64 -11.29
C ALA A 123 -11.02 -21.38 -12.72
N ARG A 124 -10.31 -20.55 -13.49
CA ARG A 124 -10.60 -20.30 -14.90
C ARG A 124 -10.41 -21.57 -15.73
N ASP A 125 -9.33 -22.31 -15.51
CA ASP A 125 -9.01 -23.51 -16.28
C ASP A 125 -10.04 -24.63 -15.99
N GLN A 126 -10.41 -24.81 -14.72
CA GLN A 126 -11.52 -25.69 -14.32
C GLN A 126 -12.86 -25.29 -14.97
N TYR A 127 -13.15 -24.00 -15.06
CA TYR A 127 -14.36 -23.51 -15.73
C TYR A 127 -14.34 -23.83 -17.23
N ASN A 128 -13.22 -23.60 -17.91
CA ASN A 128 -13.09 -23.88 -19.35
C ASN A 128 -13.25 -25.38 -19.66
N GLU A 129 -12.69 -26.25 -18.82
CA GLU A 129 -12.89 -27.70 -18.90
C GLU A 129 -14.37 -28.09 -18.73
N SER A 130 -15.07 -27.46 -17.76
CA SER A 130 -16.48 -27.76 -17.47
C SER A 130 -17.45 -27.32 -18.57
N VAL A 131 -17.13 -26.25 -19.30
CA VAL A 131 -17.98 -25.70 -20.37
C VAL A 131 -17.72 -26.37 -21.72
N GLY A 132 -16.74 -27.29 -21.80
CA GLY A 132 -16.38 -27.98 -23.04
C GLY A 132 -15.78 -27.04 -24.09
N MET A 133 -15.19 -25.92 -23.66
CA MET A 133 -14.38 -25.06 -24.53
C MET A 133 -12.93 -25.56 -24.53
N MET A 134 -12.76 -26.81 -24.98
CA MET A 134 -11.52 -27.37 -25.52
C MET A 134 -11.89 -28.40 -26.58
#